data_AF-A0A1I2KZU1-F1
#
_entry.id   AF-A0A1I2KZU1-F1
#
_cell.length_a   1.000
_cell.length_b   1.000
_cell.length_c   1.000
_cell.angle_alpha   90.00
_cell.angle_beta   90.00
_cell.angle_gamma   90.00
#
_symmetry.space_group_name_H-M   'P 1'
#
loop_
_entity.id
_entity.type
_entity.pdbx_description
1 polymer ?
#
loop_
_entity_poly.entity_id
_entity_poly.type
_entity_poly.pdbx_seq_one_letter_code
_entity_poly.pdbx_strand_id
1 'polypeptide(L)'
;MKTRLLALAAILCAVAVPASAARMYCGETSVNQHDFRTVPDYFLKLVHARHFTDDIEQGIRGESGTLGGDLEYTLVHIPNHPRALNTALRLAPRNPGGIIPGAKMPIECYFERAVRFYPDDSNAWLMYARFAYAKGRHGQALEMLHKALEIAPEDPAINYNIGLIYAKQKKFEQALPYAQKAYSLQFPLPALKQTLVKAGKWVEPPPPEVEAAETADAKGEERAGDSAAPAAPVKP
;
A
#
# COMPACT_ATOMS: atom_id res chain seq x y z
N MET A 1 -2.17 -80.60 -17.15
CA MET A 1 -2.96 -79.59 -16.42
C MET A 1 -2.09 -78.37 -16.21
N LYS A 2 -2.41 -77.22 -16.83
CA LYS A 2 -1.67 -75.96 -16.73
C LYS A 2 -2.45 -75.02 -15.82
N THR A 3 -1.91 -74.65 -14.66
CA THR A 3 -2.44 -73.57 -13.82
C THR A 3 -1.63 -72.30 -14.08
N ARG A 4 -2.30 -71.24 -14.56
CA ARG A 4 -1.75 -69.89 -14.69
C ARG A 4 -2.12 -69.12 -13.43
N LEU A 5 -1.13 -68.63 -12.67
CA LEU A 5 -1.35 -67.60 -11.65
C LEU A 5 -1.32 -66.23 -12.32
N LEU A 6 -2.42 -65.48 -12.19
CA LEU A 6 -2.51 -64.05 -12.52
C LEU A 6 -2.15 -63.26 -11.27
N ALA A 7 -1.09 -62.46 -11.33
CA ALA A 7 -0.76 -61.47 -10.33
C ALA A 7 -1.43 -60.13 -10.70
N LEU A 8 -2.37 -59.66 -9.88
CA LEU A 8 -2.93 -58.31 -9.97
C LEU A 8 -1.96 -57.34 -9.26
N ALA A 9 -1.35 -56.44 -10.03
CA ALA A 9 -0.64 -55.29 -9.49
C ALA A 9 -1.65 -54.15 -9.25
N ALA A 10 -1.90 -53.81 -7.99
CA ALA A 10 -2.67 -52.62 -7.62
C ALA A 10 -1.78 -51.38 -7.74
N ILE A 11 -2.10 -50.50 -8.70
CA ILE A 11 -1.44 -49.20 -8.86
C ILE A 11 -2.06 -48.25 -7.84
N LEU A 12 -1.33 -47.95 -6.76
CA LEU A 12 -1.68 -46.84 -5.86
C LEU A 12 -1.31 -45.51 -6.55
N CYS A 13 -2.29 -44.81 -7.09
CA CYS A 13 -2.14 -43.39 -7.41
C CYS A 13 -2.22 -42.58 -6.11
N ALA A 14 -1.07 -42.19 -5.56
CA ALA A 14 -1.00 -41.20 -4.49
C ALA A 14 -1.31 -39.82 -5.07
N VAL A 15 -2.50 -39.29 -4.80
CA VAL A 15 -2.84 -37.90 -5.09
C VAL A 15 -2.11 -37.03 -4.05
N ALA A 16 -1.05 -36.35 -4.48
CA ALA A 16 -0.36 -35.38 -3.63
C ALA A 16 -1.30 -34.18 -3.40
N VAL A 17 -1.90 -34.10 -2.22
CA VAL A 17 -2.53 -32.87 -1.75
C VAL A 17 -1.39 -31.87 -1.54
N PRO A 18 -1.37 -30.71 -2.23
CA PRO A 18 -0.35 -29.70 -1.96
C PRO A 18 -0.47 -29.31 -0.49
N ALA A 19 0.64 -29.40 0.23
CA ALA A 19 0.70 -28.94 1.61
C ALA A 19 0.32 -27.45 1.62
N SER A 20 -0.94 -27.17 1.96
CA SER A 20 -1.36 -25.85 2.37
C SER A 20 -0.48 -25.48 3.54
N ALA A 21 0.52 -24.62 3.32
CA ALA A 21 1.28 -24.02 4.40
C ALA A 21 0.24 -23.47 5.38
N ALA A 22 0.17 -24.05 6.58
CA ALA A 22 -0.79 -23.64 7.58
C ALA A 22 -0.64 -22.12 7.76
N ARG A 23 -1.67 -21.35 7.38
CA ARG A 23 -1.67 -19.90 7.55
C ARG A 23 -1.38 -19.62 9.02
N MET A 24 -0.36 -18.81 9.29
CA MET A 24 -0.06 -18.36 10.64
C MET A 24 -1.32 -17.71 11.22
N TYR A 25 -1.84 -18.27 12.32
CA TYR A 25 -3.06 -17.77 12.93
C TYR A 25 -2.75 -16.54 13.79
N CYS A 26 -3.29 -15.38 13.40
CA CYS A 26 -3.02 -14.08 14.01
C CYS A 26 -4.22 -13.53 14.81
N GLY A 27 -5.01 -14.43 15.38
CA GLY A 27 -6.20 -14.12 16.19
C GLY A 27 -7.40 -13.66 15.36
N GLU A 28 -8.50 -13.32 16.03
CA GLU A 28 -9.74 -12.85 15.40
C GLU A 28 -9.90 -11.33 15.48
N THR A 29 -10.91 -10.83 14.76
CA THR A 29 -11.45 -9.49 15.00
C THR A 29 -12.01 -9.39 16.42
N SER A 30 -11.99 -8.19 17.00
CA SER A 30 -12.59 -7.93 18.30
C SER A 30 -13.41 -6.65 18.26
N VAL A 31 -14.38 -6.52 19.17
CA VAL A 31 -15.33 -5.39 19.23
C VAL A 31 -14.66 -4.03 19.47
N ASN A 32 -13.39 -4.01 19.89
CA ASN A 32 -12.63 -2.79 20.19
C ASN A 32 -11.59 -2.47 19.11
N GLN A 33 -11.72 -3.05 17.91
CA GLN A 33 -10.88 -2.76 16.76
C GLN A 33 -11.48 -1.61 15.94
N HIS A 34 -10.63 -0.69 15.49
CA HIS A 34 -11.00 0.49 14.72
C HIS A 34 -10.23 0.56 13.42
N ASP A 35 -10.90 0.98 12.36
CA ASP A 35 -10.28 1.33 11.08
C ASP A 35 -9.62 2.70 11.23
N PHE A 36 -8.32 2.81 10.97
CA PHE A 36 -7.59 4.07 11.03
C PHE A 36 -8.23 5.19 10.21
N ARG A 37 -8.91 4.87 9.10
CA ARG A 37 -9.56 5.84 8.20
C ARG A 37 -10.83 6.47 8.81
N THR A 38 -11.43 5.82 9.81
CA THR A 38 -12.72 6.24 10.40
C THR A 38 -12.72 6.24 11.93
N VAL A 39 -11.58 5.95 12.57
CA VAL A 39 -11.45 5.89 14.02
C VAL A 39 -11.82 7.24 14.66
N PRO A 40 -12.60 7.25 15.76
CA PRO A 40 -12.94 8.51 16.43
C PRO A 40 -11.70 9.25 16.93
N ASP A 41 -11.64 10.57 16.70
CA ASP A 41 -10.53 11.44 17.10
C ASP A 41 -10.13 11.29 18.57
N TYR A 42 -11.11 11.16 19.47
CA TYR A 42 -10.82 11.02 20.90
C TYR A 42 -10.05 9.73 21.19
N PHE A 43 -10.37 8.64 20.48
CA PHE A 43 -9.71 7.36 20.65
C PHE A 43 -8.30 7.40 20.05
N LEU A 44 -8.16 7.99 18.86
CA LEU A 44 -6.86 8.15 18.23
C LEU A 44 -5.90 8.98 19.10
N LYS A 45 -6.39 10.10 19.67
CA LYS A 45 -5.62 10.92 20.62
C LYS A 45 -5.21 10.16 21.87
N LEU A 46 -6.11 9.34 22.43
CA LEU A 46 -5.81 8.50 23.60
C LEU A 46 -4.69 7.49 23.29
N VAL A 47 -4.78 6.81 22.15
CA VAL A 47 -3.77 5.85 21.71
C VAL A 47 -2.43 6.54 21.47
N HIS A 48 -2.39 7.66 20.76
CA HIS A 48 -1.14 8.39 20.49
C HIS A 48 -0.50 8.94 21.76
N ALA A 49 -1.29 9.35 22.75
CA ALA A 49 -0.77 9.88 24.01
C ALA A 49 -0.14 8.82 24.93
N ARG A 50 -0.45 7.53 24.75
CA ARG A 50 -0.06 6.46 25.71
C ARG A 50 0.61 5.25 25.10
N HIS A 51 0.28 4.91 23.86
CA HIS A 51 0.67 3.66 23.21
C HIS A 51 1.33 3.87 21.83
N PHE A 52 1.33 5.10 21.29
CA PHE A 52 2.04 5.44 20.06
C PHE A 52 2.62 6.86 20.11
N THR A 53 3.48 7.10 21.11
CA THR A 53 4.26 8.33 21.25
C THR A 53 5.38 8.41 20.20
N ASP A 54 6.03 9.56 20.10
CA ASP A 54 7.17 9.75 19.18
C ASP A 54 8.32 8.77 19.46
N ASP A 55 8.60 8.45 20.72
CA ASP A 55 9.60 7.44 21.11
C ASP A 55 9.24 6.04 20.57
N ILE A 56 7.96 5.70 20.61
CA ILE A 56 7.45 4.42 20.10
C ILE A 56 7.51 4.39 18.58
N GLU A 57 7.09 5.46 17.91
CA GLU A 57 7.17 5.56 16.45
C GLU A 57 8.63 5.43 15.96
N GLN A 58 9.56 6.08 16.65
CA GLN A 58 11.00 6.01 16.38
C GLN A 58 11.63 4.67 16.79
N GLY A 59 10.93 3.86 17.58
CA GLY A 59 11.36 2.54 18.03
C GLY A 59 12.46 2.59 19.09
N ILE A 60 12.35 3.57 19.99
CA ILE A 60 13.32 3.87 21.04
C ILE A 60 12.94 3.16 22.34
N ARG A 61 11.76 3.45 22.91
CA ARG A 61 11.27 2.86 24.16
C ARG A 61 9.73 2.88 24.22
N GLY A 62 9.16 2.10 25.14
CA GLY A 62 7.74 2.17 25.49
C GLY A 62 7.43 3.32 26.44
N GLU A 63 6.14 3.63 26.55
CA GLU A 63 5.57 4.65 27.44
C GLU A 63 4.78 4.01 28.57
N SER A 64 3.87 3.07 28.28
CA SER A 64 3.05 2.39 29.29
C SER A 64 3.62 1.03 29.71
N GLY A 65 4.79 0.68 29.19
CA GLY A 65 5.50 -0.55 29.51
C GLY A 65 6.70 -0.78 28.59
N THR A 66 6.61 -1.81 27.75
CA THR A 66 7.66 -2.13 26.77
C THR A 66 7.34 -1.53 25.41
N LEU A 67 8.36 -1.26 24.60
CA LEU A 67 8.18 -0.83 23.20
C LEU A 67 7.30 -1.82 22.43
N GLY A 68 7.54 -3.12 22.57
CA GLY A 68 6.75 -4.15 21.92
C GLY A 68 5.29 -4.16 22.39
N GLY A 69 5.06 -3.99 23.70
CA GLY A 69 3.72 -3.98 24.28
C GLY A 69 2.88 -2.78 23.83
N ASP A 70 3.44 -1.58 23.80
CA ASP A 70 2.72 -0.38 23.35
C ASP A 70 2.45 -0.39 21.85
N LEU A 71 3.43 -0.82 21.06
CA LEU A 71 3.24 -0.98 19.62
C LEU A 71 2.20 -2.06 19.30
N GLU A 72 2.23 -3.19 20.04
CA GLU A 72 1.21 -4.24 19.93
C GLU A 72 -0.16 -3.71 20.31
N TYR A 73 -0.28 -2.95 21.41
CA TYR A 73 -1.54 -2.35 21.81
C TYR A 73 -2.13 -1.52 20.67
N THR A 74 -1.32 -0.66 20.05
CA THR A 74 -1.74 0.17 18.92
C THR A 74 -2.21 -0.67 17.74
N LEU A 75 -1.46 -1.71 17.35
CA LEU A 75 -1.78 -2.56 16.18
C LEU A 75 -2.86 -3.63 16.47
N VAL A 76 -3.17 -3.89 17.74
CA VAL A 76 -4.33 -4.69 18.13
C VAL A 76 -5.60 -3.87 17.99
N HIS A 77 -5.61 -2.60 18.42
CA HIS A 77 -6.80 -1.75 18.41
C HIS A 77 -7.00 -0.99 17.11
N ILE A 78 -5.93 -0.66 16.38
CA ILE A 78 -5.98 -0.02 15.06
C ILE A 78 -5.07 -0.80 14.10
N PRO A 79 -5.51 -1.97 13.60
CA PRO A 79 -4.69 -2.87 12.78
C PRO A 79 -4.06 -2.24 11.54
N ASN A 80 -4.76 -1.33 10.86
CA ASN A 80 -4.24 -0.60 9.70
C ASN A 80 -3.57 0.74 10.06
N HIS A 81 -3.15 0.95 11.31
CA HIS A 81 -2.47 2.19 11.70
C HIS A 81 -1.13 2.37 10.95
N PRO A 82 -1.04 3.31 9.99
CA PRO A 82 0.01 3.29 8.98
C PRO A 82 1.40 3.57 9.57
N ARG A 83 1.49 4.53 10.49
CA ARG A 83 2.74 4.86 11.18
C ARG A 83 3.22 3.70 12.05
N ALA A 84 2.31 2.96 12.67
CA ALA A 84 2.66 1.85 13.57
C ALA A 84 3.10 0.61 12.77
N LEU A 85 2.43 0.31 11.66
CA LEU A 85 2.88 -0.72 10.72
C LEU A 85 4.27 -0.40 10.15
N ASN A 86 4.53 0.87 9.81
CA ASN A 86 5.86 1.30 9.37
C ASN A 86 6.92 1.19 10.48
N THR A 87 6.58 1.47 11.75
CA THR A 87 7.46 1.19 12.89
C THR A 87 7.76 -0.30 13.03
N ALA A 88 6.75 -1.18 12.96
CA ALA A 88 6.93 -2.62 13.01
C ALA A 88 7.83 -3.13 11.86
N LEU A 89 7.66 -2.59 10.65
CA LEU A 89 8.51 -2.86 9.49
C LEU A 89 9.98 -2.49 9.76
N ARG A 90 10.25 -1.28 10.27
CA ARG A 90 11.63 -0.84 10.59
C ARG A 90 12.27 -1.66 11.70
N LEU A 91 11.48 -2.16 12.64
CA LEU A 91 11.96 -2.99 13.74
C LEU A 91 12.23 -4.44 13.31
N ALA A 92 11.62 -4.93 12.23
CA ALA A 92 11.76 -6.32 11.80
C ALA A 92 13.21 -6.81 11.60
N PRO A 93 14.14 -6.05 11.00
CA PRO A 93 15.55 -6.47 10.88
C PRO A 93 16.28 -6.57 12.23
N ARG A 94 15.85 -5.81 13.24
CA ARG A 94 16.41 -5.84 14.60
C ARG A 94 15.86 -7.00 15.44
N ASN A 95 14.84 -7.69 14.94
CA ASN A 95 14.11 -8.74 15.65
C ASN A 95 14.01 -9.99 14.76
N PRO A 96 15.15 -10.71 14.54
CA PRO A 96 15.19 -11.83 13.61
C PRO A 96 14.28 -13.00 14.03
N GLY A 97 13.99 -13.15 15.33
CA GLY A 97 13.00 -14.10 15.86
C GLY A 97 11.54 -13.74 15.51
N GLY A 98 11.32 -12.60 14.84
CA GLY A 98 10.00 -12.21 14.34
C GLY A 98 9.08 -11.60 15.39
N ILE A 99 9.49 -11.48 16.65
CA ILE A 99 8.72 -10.87 17.74
C ILE A 99 9.53 -9.70 18.31
N ILE A 100 8.87 -8.57 18.56
CA ILE A 100 9.48 -7.40 19.22
C ILE A 100 9.49 -7.66 20.74
N PRO A 101 10.61 -7.46 21.46
CA PRO A 101 10.66 -7.64 22.91
C PRO A 101 9.49 -6.96 23.64
N GLY A 102 8.75 -7.77 24.40
CA GLY A 102 7.57 -7.34 25.16
C GLY A 102 6.25 -7.36 24.40
N ALA A 103 6.25 -7.63 23.08
CA ALA A 103 5.05 -8.01 22.33
C ALA A 103 4.74 -9.51 22.50
N LYS A 104 3.51 -9.91 22.19
CA LYS A 104 3.05 -11.31 22.21
C LYS A 104 2.94 -11.89 20.81
N MET A 105 2.57 -11.08 19.82
CA MET A 105 2.37 -11.49 18.44
C MET A 105 3.65 -11.34 17.59
N PRO A 106 3.85 -12.23 16.62
CA PRO A 106 4.84 -12.03 15.56
C PRO A 106 4.54 -10.76 14.76
N ILE A 107 5.60 -10.09 14.32
CA ILE A 107 5.55 -8.87 13.51
C ILE A 107 4.68 -9.07 12.25
N GLU A 108 4.77 -10.24 11.62
CA GLU A 108 3.96 -10.54 10.43
C GLU A 108 2.46 -10.54 10.72
N CYS A 109 2.04 -10.88 11.94
CA CYS A 109 0.64 -10.85 12.30
C CYS A 109 0.04 -9.45 12.27
N TYR A 110 0.83 -8.39 12.49
CA TYR A 110 0.31 -7.03 12.37
C TYR A 110 -0.12 -6.71 10.93
N PHE A 111 0.68 -7.13 9.95
CA PHE A 111 0.36 -6.90 8.54
C PHE A 111 -0.75 -7.82 8.03
N GLU A 112 -0.76 -9.09 8.45
CA GLU A 112 -1.85 -10.03 8.14
C GLU A 112 -3.19 -9.53 8.65
N ARG A 113 -3.24 -9.08 9.91
CA ARG A 113 -4.45 -8.53 10.53
C ARG A 113 -4.92 -7.27 9.81
N ALA A 114 -4.00 -6.37 9.43
CA ALA A 114 -4.34 -5.15 8.72
C ALA A 114 -5.12 -5.44 7.43
N VAL A 115 -4.62 -6.36 6.60
CA VAL A 115 -5.27 -6.70 5.31
C VAL A 115 -6.49 -7.60 5.48
N ARG A 116 -6.54 -8.45 6.52
CA ARG A 116 -7.70 -9.31 6.76
C ARG A 116 -8.88 -8.53 7.32
N PHE A 117 -8.63 -7.55 8.17
CA PHE A 117 -9.68 -6.77 8.84
C PHE A 117 -10.11 -5.56 8.02
N TYR A 118 -9.21 -5.00 7.22
CA TYR A 118 -9.48 -3.88 6.30
C TYR A 118 -9.00 -4.22 4.89
N PRO A 119 -9.65 -5.19 4.21
CA PRO A 119 -9.23 -5.66 2.90
C PRO A 119 -9.41 -4.62 1.79
N ASP A 120 -10.12 -3.53 2.05
CA ASP A 120 -10.34 -2.39 1.17
C ASP A 120 -9.38 -1.22 1.44
N ASP A 121 -8.40 -1.40 2.34
CA ASP A 121 -7.34 -0.42 2.59
C ASP A 121 -6.10 -0.75 1.75
N SER A 122 -5.89 0.00 0.67
CA SER A 122 -4.71 -0.16 -0.20
C SER A 122 -3.39 0.04 0.54
N ASN A 123 -3.35 0.88 1.58
CA ASN A 123 -2.15 1.14 2.36
C ASN A 123 -1.81 -0.06 3.26
N ALA A 124 -2.81 -0.74 3.81
CA ALA A 124 -2.58 -1.99 4.56
C ALA A 124 -1.90 -3.05 3.67
N TRP A 125 -2.39 -3.23 2.45
CA TRP A 125 -1.78 -4.14 1.46
C TRP A 125 -0.37 -3.71 1.06
N LEU A 126 -0.15 -2.41 0.82
CA LEU A 126 1.16 -1.84 0.54
C LEU A 126 2.16 -2.10 1.68
N MET A 127 1.74 -1.91 2.94
CA MET A 127 2.59 -2.16 4.10
C MET A 127 2.94 -3.65 4.23
N TYR A 128 1.99 -4.56 4.01
CA TYR A 128 2.29 -5.99 4.04
C TYR A 128 3.24 -6.38 2.89
N ALA A 129 3.03 -5.85 1.69
CA ALA A 129 3.94 -6.08 0.57
C ALA A 129 5.37 -5.64 0.88
N ARG A 130 5.55 -4.46 1.50
CA ARG A 130 6.87 -3.96 1.92
C ARG A 130 7.52 -4.87 2.96
N PHE A 131 6.74 -5.41 3.90
CA PHE A 131 7.24 -6.40 4.85
C PHE A 131 7.62 -7.73 4.19
N ALA A 132 6.79 -8.27 3.31
CA ALA A 132 7.07 -9.48 2.54
C ALA A 132 8.35 -9.31 1.69
N TYR A 133 8.48 -8.15 1.04
CA TYR A 133 9.66 -7.77 0.28
C TYR A 133 10.93 -7.71 1.14
N ALA A 134 10.87 -7.08 2.32
CA ALA A 134 11.98 -7.03 3.27
C ALA A 134 12.40 -8.43 3.76
N LYS A 135 11.49 -9.41 3.74
CA LYS A 135 11.75 -10.82 4.02
C LYS A 135 12.21 -11.63 2.80
N GLY A 136 12.42 -10.99 1.65
CA GLY A 136 12.84 -11.64 0.40
C GLY A 136 11.72 -12.39 -0.33
N ARG A 137 10.47 -12.27 0.13
CA ARG A 137 9.30 -12.96 -0.44
C ARG A 137 8.71 -12.15 -1.59
N HIS A 138 9.48 -12.00 -2.67
CA HIS A 138 9.11 -11.10 -3.77
C HIS A 138 7.80 -11.49 -4.49
N GLY A 139 7.49 -12.78 -4.62
CA GLY A 139 6.23 -13.24 -5.22
C GLY A 139 5.02 -12.79 -4.40
N GLN A 140 5.02 -13.09 -3.10
CA GLN A 140 3.99 -12.65 -2.16
C GLN A 140 3.86 -11.12 -2.12
N ALA A 141 4.98 -10.39 -2.15
CA ALA A 141 4.96 -8.94 -2.18
C ALA A 141 4.26 -8.39 -3.44
N LEU A 142 4.48 -8.99 -4.62
CA LEU A 142 3.78 -8.61 -5.84
C LEU A 142 2.28 -8.93 -5.77
N GLU A 143 1.89 -10.09 -5.23
CA GLU A 143 0.48 -10.44 -5.03
C GLU A 143 -0.24 -9.38 -4.17
N MET A 144 0.38 -8.96 -3.07
CA MET A 144 -0.15 -7.93 -2.19
C MET A 144 -0.18 -6.55 -2.86
N LEU A 145 0.84 -6.18 -3.63
CA LEU A 145 0.83 -4.91 -4.37
C LEU A 145 -0.23 -4.89 -5.46
N HIS A 146 -0.51 -6.01 -6.12
CA HIS A 146 -1.62 -6.09 -7.07
C HIS A 146 -2.97 -5.91 -6.37
N LYS A 147 -3.16 -6.47 -5.16
CA LYS A 147 -4.35 -6.17 -4.35
C LYS A 147 -4.46 -4.69 -3.98
N ALA A 148 -3.34 -4.08 -3.58
CA ALA A 148 -3.30 -2.65 -3.32
C ALA A 148 -3.65 -1.82 -4.57
N LEU A 149 -3.15 -2.22 -5.74
CA LEU A 149 -3.36 -1.56 -7.03
C LEU A 149 -4.81 -1.69 -7.52
N GLU A 150 -5.47 -2.84 -7.27
CA GLU A 150 -6.91 -3.03 -7.55
C GLU A 150 -7.77 -1.99 -6.81
N ILE A 151 -7.36 -1.58 -5.60
CA ILE A 151 -8.08 -0.62 -4.75
C ILE A 151 -7.70 0.83 -5.12
N ALA A 152 -6.42 1.10 -5.35
CA ALA A 152 -5.88 2.43 -5.61
C ALA A 152 -4.93 2.43 -6.82
N PRO A 153 -5.47 2.40 -8.06
CA PRO A 153 -4.65 2.30 -9.28
C PRO A 153 -3.76 3.53 -9.51
N GLU A 154 -4.16 4.69 -8.99
CA GLU A 154 -3.48 5.98 -9.11
C GLU A 154 -2.56 6.29 -7.92
N ASP A 155 -2.24 5.30 -7.06
CA ASP A 155 -1.27 5.50 -5.99
C ASP A 155 0.17 5.40 -6.56
N PRO A 156 0.98 6.47 -6.47
CA PRO A 156 2.34 6.46 -6.99
C PRO A 156 3.27 5.51 -6.22
N ALA A 157 3.06 5.31 -4.92
CA ALA A 157 3.87 4.43 -4.09
C ALA A 157 3.63 2.96 -4.43
N ILE A 158 2.39 2.55 -4.72
CA ILE A 158 2.08 1.18 -5.13
C ILE A 158 2.78 0.87 -6.46
N ASN A 159 2.59 1.72 -7.47
CA ASN A 159 3.26 1.60 -8.77
C ASN A 159 4.78 1.56 -8.62
N TYR A 160 5.37 2.45 -7.82
CA TYR A 160 6.81 2.45 -7.58
C TYR A 160 7.30 1.14 -6.97
N ASN A 161 6.60 0.59 -5.98
CA ASN A 161 7.02 -0.65 -5.32
C ASN A 161 6.94 -1.86 -6.27
N ILE A 162 5.93 -1.94 -7.14
CA ILE A 162 5.85 -3.00 -8.17
C ILE A 162 7.05 -2.87 -9.13
N GLY A 163 7.28 -1.67 -9.66
CA GLY A 163 8.41 -1.40 -10.56
C GLY A 163 9.76 -1.72 -9.92
N LEU A 164 9.94 -1.35 -8.64
CA LEU A 164 11.15 -1.65 -7.87
C LEU A 164 11.41 -3.15 -7.75
N ILE A 165 10.37 -3.96 -7.47
CA ILE A 165 10.51 -5.41 -7.36
C ILE A 165 10.92 -6.03 -8.70
N TYR A 166 10.25 -5.65 -9.79
CA TYR A 166 10.62 -6.13 -11.12
C TYR A 166 12.05 -5.72 -11.52
N ALA A 167 12.44 -4.47 -11.25
CA ALA A 167 13.78 -3.99 -11.52
C ALA A 167 14.85 -4.76 -10.73
N LYS A 168 14.59 -5.08 -9.45
CA LYS A 168 15.48 -5.93 -8.64
C LYS A 168 15.61 -7.36 -9.19
N GLN A 169 14.56 -7.87 -9.84
CA GLN A 169 14.58 -9.15 -10.54
C GLN A 169 15.17 -9.06 -11.97
N LYS A 170 15.72 -7.89 -12.37
CA LYS A 170 16.18 -7.58 -13.74
C LYS A 170 15.11 -7.73 -14.82
N LYS A 171 13.84 -7.75 -14.45
CA LYS A 171 12.68 -7.78 -15.34
C LYS A 171 12.32 -6.36 -15.77
N PHE A 172 13.24 -5.69 -16.44
CA PHE A 172 13.12 -4.26 -16.72
C PHE A 172 11.92 -3.90 -17.60
N GLU A 173 11.57 -4.78 -18.55
CA GLU A 173 10.37 -4.57 -19.39
C GLU A 173 9.08 -4.56 -18.59
N GLN A 174 9.00 -5.38 -17.53
CA GLN A 174 7.86 -5.38 -16.62
C GLN A 174 7.91 -4.20 -15.65
N ALA A 175 9.10 -3.71 -15.29
CA ALA A 175 9.27 -2.59 -14.36
C ALA A 175 8.90 -1.23 -15.00
N LEU A 176 9.20 -1.05 -16.28
CA LEU A 176 9.06 0.22 -16.99
C LEU A 176 7.66 0.85 -16.88
N PRO A 177 6.55 0.15 -17.19
CA PRO A 177 5.22 0.78 -17.15
C PRO A 177 4.85 1.27 -15.74
N TYR A 178 5.15 0.48 -14.70
CA TYR A 178 4.89 0.89 -13.31
C TYR A 178 5.80 2.04 -12.87
N ALA A 179 7.05 2.07 -13.32
CA ALA A 179 7.94 3.19 -13.06
C ALA A 179 7.40 4.48 -13.71
N GLN A 180 7.02 4.43 -14.99
CA GLN A 180 6.44 5.58 -15.70
C GLN A 180 5.17 6.07 -15.01
N LYS A 181 4.26 5.17 -14.63
CA LYS A 181 3.05 5.54 -13.89
C LYS A 181 3.38 6.23 -12.57
N ALA A 182 4.27 5.66 -11.76
CA ALA A 182 4.69 6.29 -10.49
C ALA A 182 5.27 7.70 -10.69
N TYR A 183 6.12 7.89 -11.69
CA TYR A 183 6.74 9.20 -11.95
C TYR A 183 5.81 10.21 -12.61
N SER A 184 4.85 9.76 -13.43
CA SER A 184 3.77 10.63 -13.94
C SER A 184 2.91 11.18 -12.82
N LEU A 185 2.78 10.41 -11.74
CA LEU A 185 2.11 10.76 -10.49
C LEU A 185 3.05 11.43 -9.47
N GLN A 186 4.18 11.98 -9.95
CA GLN A 186 5.14 12.77 -9.16
C GLN A 186 5.81 12.01 -7.99
N PHE A 187 6.00 10.69 -8.10
CA PHE A 187 6.71 9.95 -7.05
C PHE A 187 8.17 10.45 -6.89
N PRO A 188 8.63 10.80 -5.67
CA PRO A 188 9.84 11.60 -5.51
C PRO A 188 11.15 10.79 -5.55
N LEU A 189 11.12 9.45 -5.44
CA LEU A 189 12.35 8.67 -5.29
C LEU A 189 13.00 8.37 -6.65
N PRO A 190 14.24 8.81 -6.92
CA PRO A 190 14.85 8.69 -8.24
C PRO A 190 15.43 7.29 -8.52
N ALA A 191 15.56 6.44 -7.50
CA ALA A 191 16.35 5.20 -7.58
C ALA A 191 15.84 4.21 -8.65
N LEU A 192 14.53 4.09 -8.84
CA LEU A 192 13.95 3.21 -9.85
C LEU A 192 14.26 3.72 -11.28
N LYS A 193 14.03 5.01 -11.55
CA LYS A 193 14.41 5.67 -12.82
C LYS A 193 15.90 5.49 -13.10
N GLN A 194 16.76 5.78 -12.12
CA GLN A 194 18.22 5.59 -12.25
C GLN A 194 18.60 4.15 -12.58
N THR A 195 17.93 3.17 -11.96
CA THR A 195 18.15 1.74 -12.25
C THR A 195 17.79 1.42 -13.71
N LEU A 196 16.66 1.92 -14.20
CA LEU A 196 16.22 1.70 -15.58
C LEU A 196 17.10 2.44 -16.60
N VAL A 197 17.55 3.65 -16.30
CA VAL A 197 18.51 4.41 -17.13
C VAL A 197 19.82 3.63 -17.23
N LYS A 198 20.39 3.17 -16.11
CA LYS A 198 21.62 2.38 -16.10
C LYS A 198 21.49 1.07 -16.89
N ALA A 199 20.30 0.49 -16.92
CA ALA A 199 20.00 -0.71 -17.71
C ALA A 199 19.74 -0.43 -19.20
N GLY A 200 19.69 0.84 -19.63
CA GLY A 200 19.32 1.22 -21.00
C GLY A 200 17.84 0.96 -21.32
N LYS A 201 16.97 0.96 -20.30
CA LYS A 201 15.55 0.59 -20.39
C LYS A 201 14.58 1.72 -20.05
N TRP A 202 15.08 2.87 -19.59
CA TRP A 202 14.24 4.03 -19.34
C TRP A 202 13.86 4.72 -20.65
N VAL A 203 12.57 5.00 -20.81
CA VAL A 203 12.01 5.84 -21.87
C VAL A 203 11.20 6.92 -21.19
N GLU A 204 11.51 8.19 -21.47
CA GLU A 204 10.74 9.30 -20.92
C GLU A 204 9.30 9.22 -21.48
N PRO A 205 8.26 9.21 -20.61
CA PRO A 205 6.90 9.26 -21.11
C PRO A 205 6.69 10.57 -21.87
N PRO A 206 5.82 10.59 -22.89
CA PRO A 206 5.43 11.84 -23.53
C PRO A 206 4.92 12.81 -22.46
N PRO A 207 5.10 14.13 -22.62
CA PRO A 207 4.49 15.10 -21.74
C PRO A 207 3.00 14.78 -21.59
N PRO A 208 2.40 14.96 -20.38
CA PRO A 208 0.96 14.81 -20.25
C PRO A 208 0.31 15.64 -21.36
N GLU A 209 -0.60 15.02 -22.10
CA GLU A 209 -1.38 15.75 -23.10
C GLU A 209 -2.01 16.92 -22.36
N VAL A 210 -1.67 18.13 -22.81
CA VAL A 210 -2.29 19.33 -22.27
C VAL A 210 -3.75 19.20 -22.67
N GLU A 211 -4.61 18.77 -21.75
CA GLU A 211 -6.05 18.91 -21.94
C GLU A 211 -6.25 20.38 -22.28
N ALA A 212 -6.66 20.64 -23.52
CA ALA A 212 -6.96 21.96 -24.01
C ALA A 212 -8.23 22.45 -23.32
N ALA A 213 -8.11 22.79 -22.04
CA ALA A 213 -9.11 23.52 -21.30
C ALA A 213 -8.80 25.01 -21.45
N GLU A 214 -9.80 25.73 -21.96
CA GLU A 214 -9.96 27.18 -21.92
C GLU A 214 -9.21 28.02 -22.98
N THR A 215 -9.65 27.90 -24.24
CA THR A 215 -9.76 29.07 -25.14
C THR A 215 -11.13 29.11 -25.82
N ALA A 216 -12.19 29.24 -25.02
CA ALA A 216 -13.54 29.50 -25.53
C ALA A 216 -14.33 30.47 -24.63
N ASP A 217 -13.68 31.51 -24.09
CA ASP A 217 -14.37 32.64 -23.46
C ASP A 217 -13.55 33.93 -23.67
N ALA A 218 -13.43 34.34 -24.93
CA ALA A 218 -12.92 35.68 -25.28
C ALA A 218 -13.31 36.08 -26.72
N LYS A 219 -14.57 35.86 -27.11
CA LYS A 219 -15.16 36.51 -28.30
C LYS A 219 -16.63 36.79 -28.06
N GLY A 220 -16.91 37.92 -27.44
CA GLY A 220 -18.29 38.35 -27.28
C GLY A 220 -18.50 39.64 -26.50
N GLU A 221 -17.61 40.64 -26.61
CA GLU A 221 -17.97 41.98 -26.16
C GLU A 221 -17.07 43.04 -26.80
N GLU A 222 -17.41 43.44 -28.03
CA GLU A 222 -17.04 44.76 -28.55
C GLU A 222 -18.22 45.40 -29.30
N ARG A 223 -18.75 46.46 -28.66
CA ARG A 223 -19.28 47.71 -29.23
C ARG A 223 -20.55 47.68 -30.10
N ALA A 224 -21.57 48.35 -29.57
CA ALA A 224 -22.28 49.40 -30.31
C ALA A 224 -22.55 50.59 -29.37
N GLY A 225 -21.92 51.71 -29.66
CA GLY A 225 -22.18 52.99 -29.04
C GLY A 225 -23.12 53.86 -29.89
N ASP A 226 -23.86 54.68 -29.16
CA ASP A 226 -24.19 56.09 -29.43
C ASP A 226 -25.37 56.50 -30.35
N SER A 227 -26.32 57.22 -29.72
CA SER A 227 -26.69 58.63 -29.99
C SER A 227 -28.18 58.97 -30.28
N ALA A 228 -28.54 60.20 -29.84
CA ALA A 228 -29.69 61.06 -30.17
C ALA A 228 -30.98 60.88 -29.30
N ALA A 229 -31.65 61.90 -28.73
CA ALA A 229 -31.61 63.37 -28.85
C ALA A 229 -32.36 64.05 -27.65
N PRO A 230 -32.32 65.39 -27.49
CA PRO A 230 -32.89 66.15 -26.36
C PRO A 230 -34.20 66.91 -26.68
N ALA A 231 -35.04 67.23 -25.69
CA ALA A 231 -35.99 68.37 -25.73
C ALA A 231 -36.70 68.67 -24.37
N ALA A 232 -36.25 69.76 -23.71
CA ALA A 232 -37.00 70.95 -23.23
C ALA A 232 -38.34 70.84 -22.40
N PRO A 233 -38.95 71.94 -21.87
CA PRO A 233 -38.90 72.27 -20.42
C PRO A 233 -40.25 72.71 -19.76
N VAL A 234 -40.17 73.16 -18.48
CA VAL A 234 -41.11 74.06 -17.71
C VAL A 234 -42.36 73.40 -17.09
N LYS A 235 -42.44 73.15 -15.76
CA LYS A 235 -42.91 74.01 -14.61
C LYS A 235 -44.45 74.10 -14.48
N PRO A 236 -45.04 74.49 -13.32
CA PRO A 236 -44.57 75.40 -12.25
C PRO A 236 -43.88 74.77 -11.04
#